data_AF-A0A7C1AQJ2-F1
#
_entry.id   AF-A0A7C1AQJ2-F1
#
_cell.length_a   1.000
_cell.length_b   1.000
_cell.length_c   1.000
_cell.angle_alpha   90.00
_cell.angle_beta   90.00
_cell.angle_gamma   90.00
#
_symmetry.space_group_name_H-M   'P 1'
#
loop_
_entity.id
_entity.type
_entity.pdbx_description
1 polymer ?
#
loop_
_entity_poly.entity_id
_entity_poly.type
_entity_poly.pdbx_seq_one_letter_code
_entity_poly.pdbx_strand_id
1 'polypeptide(L)' 'MKQNVGNIERAIRILAGIAIVSLAFTGPKSPWAYLGIIPFLTGIIGW' A
#
# COMPACT_ATOMS: atom_id res chain seq x y z
N MET A 1 21.02 5.63 -12.25
CA MET A 1 20.79 6.23 -10.92
C MET A 1 20.54 5.10 -9.94
N LYS A 2 21.25 5.06 -8.80
CA LYS A 2 21.02 4.07 -7.74
C LYS A 2 19.56 4.21 -7.31
N GLN A 3 18.76 3.13 -7.36
CA GLN A 3 17.40 3.18 -6.85
C GLN A 3 17.46 3.58 -5.36
N ASN A 4 16.90 4.74 -5.04
CA ASN A 4 16.90 5.28 -3.68
C ASN A 4 15.81 4.64 -2.80
N VAL A 5 14.96 3.80 -3.42
CA VAL A 5 13.95 2.98 -2.77
C VAL A 5 14.40 1.52 -2.96
N GLY A 6 14.78 0.87 -1.87
CA GLY A 6 15.10 -0.56 -1.91
C GLY A 6 13.86 -1.43 -2.11
N ASN A 7 14.09 -2.70 -2.45
CA ASN A 7 13.03 -3.70 -2.58
C ASN A 7 12.20 -3.85 -1.29
N ILE A 8 12.80 -3.56 -0.12
CA ILE A 8 12.17 -3.66 1.19
C ILE A 8 11.13 -2.54 1.36
N GLU A 9 11.48 -1.30 1.05
CA GLU A 9 10.58 -0.15 1.15
C GLU A 9 9.37 -0.30 0.22
N ARG A 10 9.60 -0.88 -0.96
CA ARG A 10 8.52 -1.26 -1.89
C ARG A 10 7.61 -2.33 -1.29
N ALA A 11 8.18 -3.39 -0.71
CA ALA A 11 7.41 -4.48 -0.10
C ALA A 11 6.57 -3.98 1.09
N ILE A 12 7.16 -3.18 1.99
CA ILE A 12 6.46 -2.59 3.13
C ILE A 12 5.26 -1.77 2.65
N ARG A 13 5.45 -0.94 1.61
CA ARG A 13 4.38 -0.10 1.06
C ARG A 13 3.23 -0.91 0.49
N ILE A 14 3.53 -1.96 -0.28
CA ILE A 14 2.53 -2.87 -0.84
C ILE A 14 1.74 -3.55 0.29
N LEU A 15 2.44 -4.11 1.28
CA LEU A 15 1.82 -4.81 2.41
C LEU A 15 0.96 -3.85 3.26
N ALA A 16 1.45 -2.64 3.53
CA ALA A 16 0.68 -1.62 4.24
C ALA A 16 -0.58 -1.21 3.46
N GLY A 17 -0.47 -1.03 2.14
CA GLY A 17 -1.61 -0.72 1.29
C GLY A 17 -2.67 -1.82 1.30
N ILE A 18 -2.25 -3.08 1.16
CA ILE A 18 -3.16 -4.24 1.26
C ILE A 18 -3.82 -4.30 2.64
N ALA A 19 -3.05 -4.12 3.71
CA ALA A 19 -3.56 -4.14 5.08
C ALA A 19 -4.65 -3.08 5.27
N ILE A 20 -4.41 -1.84 4.82
CA ILE A 20 -5.39 -0.75 4.93
C ILE A 20 -6.63 -1.01 4.06
N VAL A 21 -6.46 -1.48 2.81
CA VAL A 21 -7.59 -1.82 1.93
C VAL A 21 -8.44 -2.94 2.51
N SER A 22 -7.81 -3.93 3.15
CA SER A 22 -8.55 -5.05 3.75
C SER A 22 -9.56 -4.59 4.81
N LEU A 23 -9.31 -3.46 5.49
CA LEU A 23 -10.21 -2.85 6.47
C LEU A 23 -11.56 -2.39 5.85
N ALA A 24 -11.63 -2.23 4.53
CA ALA A 24 -12.89 -1.98 3.82
C ALA A 24 -13.83 -3.19 3.90
N PHE A 25 -13.29 -4.41 4.04
CA PHE A 25 -14.02 -5.66 4.02
C PHE A 25 -14.10 -6.33 5.40
N THR A 26 -12.98 -6.36 6.13
CA THR A 26 -12.86 -7.04 7.43
C THR A 26 -13.28 -6.15 8.62
N GLY A 27 -13.26 -4.81 8.47
CA GLY A 27 -13.72 -3.83 9.46
C GLY A 27 -12.72 -2.69 9.68
N PRO A 28 -13.10 -1.47 10.13
CA PRO A 28 -14.42 -0.92 10.46
C PRO A 28 -15.27 -0.50 9.23
N LYS A 29 -14.93 -0.96 8.02
CA LYS A 29 -15.58 -0.54 6.76
C LYS A 29 -15.58 0.99 6.58
N SER A 30 -14.51 1.62 7.09
CA SER A 30 -14.32 3.05 7.01
C SER A 30 -14.03 3.46 5.56
N PRO A 31 -14.58 4.57 5.05
CA PRO A 31 -14.19 5.13 3.76
C PRO A 31 -12.68 5.36 3.63
N TRP A 32 -11.99 5.57 4.76
CA TRP A 32 -10.53 5.72 4.81
C TRP A 32 -9.76 4.48 4.36
N ALA A 33 -10.36 3.28 4.38
CA ALA A 33 -9.72 2.04 3.92
C ALA A 33 -9.34 2.09 2.43
N TYR A 34 -10.08 2.84 1.61
CA TYR A 34 -9.75 3.02 0.19
C TYR A 34 -8.45 3.80 -0.03
N LEU A 35 -7.95 4.56 0.96
CA LEU A 35 -6.64 5.21 0.84
C LEU A 35 -5.51 4.21 0.70
N GLY A 36 -5.65 2.98 1.20
CA GLY A 36 -4.64 1.93 1.04
C GLY A 36 -4.38 1.56 -0.42
N ILE A 37 -5.31 1.88 -1.34
CA ILE A 37 -5.14 1.67 -2.79
C ILE A 37 -3.96 2.49 -3.31
N ILE A 38 -3.74 3.71 -2.78
CA ILE A 38 -2.67 4.61 -3.23
C ILE A 38 -1.27 4.02 -2.94
N PRO A 39 -0.88 3.68 -1.70
CA PRO A 39 0.41 3.04 -1.42
C PRO A 39 0.53 1.67 -2.09
N PHE A 40 -0.55 0.91 -2.23
CA PHE A 40 -0.54 -0.36 -2.94
C PHE A 40 -0.17 -0.19 -4.43
N LEU A 41 -0.90 0.67 -5.15
CA LEU A 41 -0.65 0.90 -6.58
C LEU A 41 0.70 1.57 -6.85
N THR A 42 1.08 2.57 -6.05
CA THR A 42 2.40 3.21 -6.18
C THR A 42 3.54 2.22 -5.90
N GLY A 43 3.37 1.34 -4.91
CA GLY A 43 4.29 0.25 -4.63
C GLY A 43 4.38 -0.77 -5.78
N ILE A 44 3.26 -1.13 -6.42
CA ILE A 44 3.25 -2.04 -7.59
C ILE A 44 3.93 -1.40 -8.79
N ILE A 45 3.62 -0.14 -9.10
CA ILE A 45 4.21 0.59 -10.24
C ILE A 45 5.72 0.79 -10.04
N GLY A 46 6.20 0.76 -8.80
CA GLY A 46 7.62 0.90 -8.48
C GLY A 46 8.08 2.35 -8.51
N TRP A 47 7.17 3.27 -8.18
CA TRP A 47 7.45 4.69 -8.03
C TRP A 47 8.04 5.01 -6.65
#